data_AF-A0A1W2CMA7-F1
#
_entry.id   AF-A0A1W2CMA7-F1
#
_cell.length_a   1.000
_cell.length_b   1.000
_cell.length_c   1.000
_cell.angle_alpha   90.00
_cell.angle_beta   90.00
_cell.angle_gamma   90.00
#
_symmetry.space_group_name_H-M   'P 1'
#
loop_
_entity.id
_entity.type
_entity.pdbx_description
1 polymer ?
#
loop_
_entity_poly.entity_id
_entity_poly.type
_entity_poly.pdbx_seq_one_letter_code
_entity_poly.pdbx_strand_id
1 'polypeptide(L)' 'MTYSIIYYSQEVQEDILSLPITLQARYIVLTDRMLEYGPNLGLPHTDAFGGGLFELRLKGAEGIARVFFLRW' A
#
# COMPACT_ATOMS: atom_id res chain seq x y z
N MET A 1 -10.52 -13.68 -1.65
CA MET A 1 -9.44 -12.89 -1.01
C MET A 1 -8.77 -13.78 0.00
N THR A 2 -7.51 -14.12 -0.28
CA THR A 2 -6.69 -15.03 0.53
C THR A 2 -5.95 -14.28 1.64
N TYR A 3 -5.84 -12.95 1.49
CA TYR A 3 -5.15 -12.05 2.41
C TYR A 3 -6.08 -10.95 2.89
N SER A 4 -5.73 -10.33 4.02
CA SER A 4 -6.46 -9.21 4.62
C SER A 4 -5.52 -8.04 4.90
N ILE A 5 -6.04 -6.82 4.79
CA ILE A 5 -5.34 -5.59 5.19
C ILE A 5 -6.04 -5.04 6.42
N ILE A 6 -5.25 -4.76 7.46
CA ILE A 6 -5.70 -4.14 8.70
C ILE A 6 -4.88 -2.86 8.86
N TYR A 7 -5.55 -1.73 9.09
CA TYR A 7 -4.87 -0.47 9.36
C TYR A 7 -4.41 -0.42 10.81
N TYR A 8 -3.21 0.13 11.04
CA TYR A 8 -2.64 0.28 12.38
C TYR A 8 -3.52 1.12 13.32
N SER A 9 -4.13 2.18 12.78
CA SER A 9 -5.06 3.07 13.48
C SER A 9 -6.07 3.65 12.49
N GLN A 10 -7.14 4.24 13.02
CA GLN A 10 -8.12 4.99 12.23
C GLN A 10 -7.46 6.18 11.51
N GLU A 11 -6.55 6.89 12.18
CA GLU A 11 -5.80 8.02 11.60
C GLU A 11 -5.00 7.59 10.36
N VAL A 12 -4.29 6.47 10.41
CA VAL A 12 -3.55 5.95 9.24
C VAL A 12 -4.49 5.62 8.08
N GLN A 13 -5.67 5.07 8.39
CA GLN A 13 -6.67 4.79 7.36
C GLN A 13 -7.19 6.10 6.74
N GLU A 14 -7.49 7.11 7.54
CA GLU A 14 -7.96 8.41 7.09
C GLU A 14 -6.91 9.14 6.24
N ASP A 15 -5.63 9.11 6.64
CA ASP A 15 -4.51 9.66 5.88
C ASP A 15 -4.39 8.99 4.49
N ILE A 16 -4.51 7.67 4.42
CA ILE A 16 -4.49 6.92 3.15
C ILE A 16 -5.71 7.29 2.29
N LEU A 17 -6.89 7.41 2.90
CA LEU A 17 -8.13 7.79 2.22
C LEU A 17 -8.24 9.29 1.89
N SER A 18 -7.29 10.11 2.34
CA SER A 18 -7.17 11.52 1.96
C SER A 18 -6.10 11.76 0.90
N LEU A 19 -5.41 10.70 0.43
CA LEU A 19 -4.46 10.81 -0.67
C LEU A 19 -5.10 11.45 -1.91
N PRO A 20 -4.34 12.23 -2.69
CA PRO A 20 -4.80 12.76 -3.97
C PRO A 20 -5.35 11.67 -4.89
N ILE A 21 -6.30 12.03 -5.75
CA ILE A 21 -7.17 11.07 -6.45
C ILE A 21 -6.39 9.99 -7.20
N THR A 22 -5.29 10.34 -7.89
CA THR A 22 -4.57 9.31 -8.67
C THR A 22 -3.68 8.43 -7.81
N LEU A 23 -3.20 8.94 -6.68
CA LEU A 23 -2.46 8.15 -5.67
C LEU A 23 -3.41 7.22 -4.91
N GLN A 24 -4.60 7.69 -4.54
CA GLN A 24 -5.63 6.85 -3.94
C GLN A 24 -6.10 5.75 -4.89
N ALA A 25 -6.35 6.08 -6.16
CA ALA A 25 -6.68 5.06 -7.17
C ALA A 25 -5.56 4.03 -7.32
N ARG A 26 -4.29 4.46 -7.28
CA ARG A 26 -3.14 3.56 -7.30
C ARG A 26 -3.10 2.67 -6.06
N TYR A 27 -3.38 3.21 -4.87
CA TYR A 27 -3.46 2.46 -3.63
C TYR A 27 -4.48 1.34 -3.76
N ILE A 28 -5.72 1.66 -4.14
CA ILE A 28 -6.83 0.71 -4.29
C ILE A 28 -6.46 -0.43 -5.26
N VAL A 29 -5.91 -0.11 -6.44
CA VAL A 29 -5.56 -1.14 -7.44
C VAL A 29 -4.46 -2.07 -6.94
N LEU A 30 -3.48 -1.56 -6.21
CA LEU A 30 -2.39 -2.39 -5.71
C LEU A 30 -2.83 -3.21 -4.50
N THR A 31 -3.62 -2.66 -3.59
CA THR A 31 -4.12 -3.40 -2.44
C THR A 31 -5.14 -4.46 -2.81
N ASP A 32 -5.96 -4.24 -3.85
CA ASP A 32 -6.83 -5.28 -4.40
C ASP A 32 -6.04 -6.51 -4.87
N ARG A 33 -4.91 -6.28 -5.57
CA ARG A 33 -3.97 -7.35 -5.93
C ARG A 33 -3.33 -8.00 -4.71
N MET A 34 -3.00 -7.24 -3.67
CA MET A 34 -2.43 -7.80 -2.43
C MET A 34 -3.44 -8.71 -1.72
N LEU A 35 -4.72 -8.35 -1.73
CA LEU A 35 -5.78 -9.13 -1.08
C LEU A 35 -6.03 -10.48 -1.81
N GLU A 36 -5.77 -10.53 -3.12
CA GLU A 36 -5.92 -11.74 -3.92
C GLU A 36 -4.64 -12.59 -3.97
N TYR A 37 -3.50 -11.97 -4.29
CA TYR A 37 -2.24 -12.66 -4.62
C TYR A 37 -1.17 -12.54 -3.54
N GLY A 38 -1.39 -11.73 -2.51
CA GLY A 38 -0.49 -11.56 -1.39
C GLY A 38 0.33 -10.26 -1.44
N PRO A 39 0.95 -9.91 -0.30
CA PRO A 39 1.53 -8.58 -0.09
C PRO A 39 2.82 -8.30 -0.87
N ASN A 40 3.43 -9.32 -1.49
CA ASN A 40 4.68 -9.16 -2.25
C ASN A 40 4.40 -9.00 -3.74
N LEU A 41 4.17 -7.76 -4.18
CA LEU A 41 3.97 -7.43 -5.60
C LEU A 41 5.29 -7.26 -6.37
N GLY A 42 6.43 -7.25 -5.66
CA GLY A 42 7.76 -7.00 -6.21
C GLY A 42 7.95 -5.58 -6.75
N LEU A 43 9.17 -5.29 -7.23
CA LEU A 43 9.46 -4.03 -7.89
C LEU A 43 8.63 -3.89 -9.19
N PRO A 44 8.08 -2.69 -9.48
CA PRO A 44 8.32 -1.41 -8.82
C PRO A 44 7.34 -1.09 -7.67
N HIS A 45 6.43 -2.00 -7.32
CA HIS A 45 5.27 -1.71 -6.46
C HIS A 45 5.54 -1.91 -4.98
N THR A 46 6.24 -2.97 -4.61
CA THR A 46 6.64 -3.23 -3.23
C THR A 46 8.12 -3.53 -3.13
N ASP A 47 8.74 -3.08 -2.05
CA ASP A 47 10.14 -3.38 -1.74
C ASP A 47 10.33 -3.55 -0.24
N ALA A 48 11.38 -4.27 0.15
CA ALA A 48 11.75 -4.41 1.55
C ALA A 48 12.43 -3.13 2.03
N PHE A 49 11.96 -2.55 3.14
CA PHE A 49 12.61 -1.43 3.80
C PHE A 49 13.56 -1.88 4.93
N GLY A 50 13.47 -3.15 5.33
CA GLY A 50 14.30 -3.78 6.36
C GLY A 50 13.53 -4.05 7.65
N GLY A 51 14.04 -4.97 8.48
CA GLY A 51 13.44 -5.27 9.79
C GLY A 51 12.00 -5.84 9.73
N GLY A 52 11.63 -6.47 8.61
CA GLY A 52 10.26 -6.96 8.38
C GLY A 52 9.28 -5.90 7.85
N LEU A 53 9.74 -4.65 7.73
CA LEU A 53 8.98 -3.55 7.14
C LEU A 53 9.11 -3.54 5.61
N PHE A 54 7.99 -3.33 4.96
CA PHE A 54 7.88 -3.19 3.51
C PHE A 54 7.24 -1.85 3.17
N GLU A 55 7.49 -1.38 1.95
CA GLU A 55 6.83 -0.21 1.40
C GLU A 55 5.99 -0.56 0.18
N LEU A 56 4.84 0.09 0.06
CA LEU A 56 4.02 0.15 -1.14
C LEU A 56 4.25 1.51 -1.81
N ARG A 57 4.77 1.47 -3.05
CA ARG A 57 5.16 2.65 -3.82
C ARG A 57 4.02 3.10 -4.73
N LEU A 58 3.45 4.26 -4.42
CA LEU A 58 2.37 4.87 -5.19
C LEU A 58 2.94 6.00 -6.05
N LYS A 59 2.74 5.92 -7.37
CA LYS A 59 3.08 6.98 -8.31
C LYS A 59 1.84 7.43 -9.05
N GLY A 60 1.61 8.74 -9.06
CA GLY A 60 0.45 9.41 -9.62
C GLY A 60 0.82 10.74 -10.27
N ALA A 61 -0.18 11.46 -10.78
CA ALA A 61 -0.01 12.80 -11.36
C ALA A 61 0.50 13.81 -10.31
N GLU A 62 0.12 13.60 -9.06
CA GLU A 62 0.48 14.47 -7.92
C GLU A 62 1.86 14.14 -7.32
N GLY A 63 2.57 13.13 -7.85
CA GLY A 63 3.91 12.76 -7.41
C GLY A 63 4.01 11.33 -6.87
N ILE A 64 4.63 11.19 -5.70
CA ILE A 64 4.93 9.90 -5.07
C ILE A 64 4.40 9.90 -3.63
N ALA A 65 3.69 8.83 -3.26
CA ALA A 65 3.38 8.48 -1.88
C ALA A 65 3.93 7.09 -1.56
N ARG A 66 4.23 6.83 -0.29
CA ARG A 66 4.72 5.53 0.20
C ARG A 66 3.88 5.12 1.39
N VAL A 67 3.32 3.91 1.35
CA VAL A 67 2.59 3.32 2.47
C VAL A 67 3.42 2.19 3.03
N PHE A 68 3.76 2.24 4.32
CA PHE A 68 4.55 1.21 4.97
C PHE A 68 3.65 0.16 5.62
N PHE A 69 4.05 -1.10 5.52
CA PHE A 69 3.29 -2.21 6.10
C PHE A 69 4.20 -3.35 6.56
N LEU A 70 3.67 -4.16 7.47
CA LEU A 70 4.25 -5.45 7.87
C LEU A 70 3.48 -6.57 7.19
N ARG A 71 4.17 -7.65 6.84
CA ARG A 71 3.52 -8.90 6.40
C ARG A 71 3.53 -9.88 7.57
N TRP A 72 2.37 -10.42 7.90
CA TRP A 72 2.19 -11.54 8.83
C TRP A 72 1.56 -12.70 8.07
#